data_AF-A0A915URR2-F1
#
_entry.id   AF-A0A915URR2-F1
#
_cell.length_a   1.000
_cell.length_b   1.000
_cell.length_c   1.000
_cell.angle_alpha   90.00
_cell.angle_beta   90.00
_cell.angle_gamma   90.00
#
_symmetry.space_group_name_H-M   'P 1'
#
loop_
_entity.id
_entity.type
_entity.pdbx_description
1 polymer ?
#
loop_
_entity_poly.entity_id
_entity_poly.type
_entity_poly.pdbx_seq_one_letter_code
_entity_poly.pdbx_strand_id
1 'polypeptide(L)'
;MGYKERPMQKLIRARYIGQAIVPDEPLDIPEGQRIEVVIRRLVSDAELQKVKAQEAWNEIKITAIKGLNLPDSALSREAIYED
;
A
#
# COMPACT_ATOMS: atom_id res chain seq x y z
N MET A 1 23.95 21.04 -35.48
CA MET A 1 23.13 21.13 -34.24
C MET A 1 22.24 19.89 -34.22
N GLY A 2 22.71 18.79 -33.61
CA GLY A 2 22.00 17.51 -33.64
C GLY A 2 21.00 17.44 -32.51
N TYR A 3 19.70 17.42 -32.82
CA TYR A 3 18.67 17.15 -31.83
C TYR A 3 18.85 15.71 -31.36
N LYS A 4 19.31 15.51 -30.12
CA LYS A 4 19.20 14.21 -29.45
C LYS A 4 17.71 13.94 -29.31
N GLU A 5 17.18 13.06 -30.15
CA GLU A 5 15.85 12.49 -29.99
C GLU A 5 15.77 11.95 -28.55
N ARG A 6 14.89 12.54 -27.75
CA ARG A 6 14.60 11.99 -26.42
C ARG A 6 14.02 10.60 -26.66
N PRO A 7 14.47 9.55 -25.96
CA PRO A 7 13.85 8.24 -26.08
C PRO A 7 12.36 8.40 -25.74
N MET A 8 11.49 8.12 -26.72
CA MET A 8 10.04 8.15 -26.53
C MET A 8 9.68 7.09 -25.50
N GLN A 9 9.34 7.52 -24.28
CA GLN A 9 8.90 6.63 -23.21
C GLN A 9 7.40 6.37 -23.40
N LYS A 10 7.05 5.17 -23.85
CA LYS A 10 5.66 4.71 -23.91
C LYS A 10 5.33 3.93 -22.65
N LEU A 11 4.36 4.41 -21.87
CA LEU A 11 3.84 3.65 -20.74
C LEU A 11 2.90 2.57 -21.26
N ILE A 12 3.22 1.31 -20.97
CA ILE A 12 2.42 0.16 -21.37
C ILE A 12 1.84 -0.50 -20.12
N ARG A 13 0.62 -1.02 -20.24
CA ARG A 13 0.03 -1.89 -19.22
C ARG A 13 0.43 -3.32 -19.55
N ALA A 14 0.83 -4.05 -18.51
CA ALA A 14 1.25 -5.42 -18.66
C ALA A 14 0.93 -6.21 -17.39
N ARG A 15 0.66 -7.50 -17.57
CA ARG A 15 0.39 -8.44 -16.50
C ARG A 15 1.57 -9.37 -16.30
N TYR A 16 1.93 -9.59 -15.04
CA TYR A 16 2.89 -10.62 -14.68
C TYR A 16 2.19 -11.98 -14.54
N ILE A 17 2.64 -12.97 -15.30
CA ILE A 17 2.09 -14.33 -15.30
C ILE A 17 2.98 -15.34 -14.54
N GLY A 18 3.77 -14.87 -13.57
CA GLY A 18 4.65 -15.71 -12.75
C GLY A 18 6.03 -16.00 -13.36
N GLN A 19 6.18 -15.85 -14.68
CA GLN A 19 7.47 -16.04 -15.37
C GLN A 19 7.79 -14.93 -16.39
N ALA A 20 6.75 -14.31 -16.96
CA ALA A 20 6.88 -13.31 -18.01
C ALA A 20 5.96 -12.13 -17.72
N ILE A 21 6.34 -10.96 -18.22
CA ILE A 21 5.50 -9.77 -18.25
C ILE A 21 4.87 -9.72 -19.64
N VAL A 22 3.56 -9.89 -19.70
CA VAL A 22 2.80 -9.92 -20.95
C VAL A 22 2.07 -8.58 -21.07
N PRO A 23 2.37 -7.76 -22.10
CA PRO A 23 1.66 -6.51 -22.31
C PRO A 23 0.19 -6.79 -22.65
N ASP A 24 -0.72 -5.97 -22.13
CA ASP A 24 -2.16 -6.07 -22.44
C ASP A 24 -2.46 -5.70 -23.91
N GLU A 25 -1.60 -4.87 -24.51
CA GLU A 25 -1.66 -4.47 -25.92
C GLU A 25 -0.39 -4.92 -26.66
N PRO A 26 -0.51 -5.37 -27.92
CA PRO A 26 0.65 -5.75 -28.72
C PRO A 26 1.58 -4.56 -28.91
N LEU A 27 2.88 -4.81 -28.76
CA LEU A 27 3.90 -3.81 -28.98
C LEU A 27 4.44 -3.93 -30.40
N ASP A 28 4.38 -2.83 -31.13
CA ASP A 28 5.00 -2.71 -32.45
C ASP A 28 6.50 -2.44 -32.28
N ILE A 29 7.25 -3.48 -31.94
CA ILE A 29 8.70 -3.44 -31.73
C ILE A 29 9.31 -4.55 -32.60
N PRO A 30 10.30 -4.25 -33.44
CA PRO A 30 10.95 -5.25 -34.27
C PRO A 30 11.68 -6.30 -33.42
N GLU A 31 11.68 -7.53 -33.93
CA GLU A 31 12.32 -8.66 -33.28
C GLU A 31 13.81 -8.38 -33.03
N GLY A 32 14.29 -8.69 -31.83
CA GLY A 32 15.70 -8.48 -31.43
C GLY A 32 16.04 -7.06 -30.98
N GLN A 33 15.12 -6.09 -31.06
CA GLN A 33 15.37 -4.75 -30.53
C GLN A 33 15.39 -4.78 -28.99
N ARG A 34 16.48 -4.26 -28.41
CA ARG A 34 16.62 -4.11 -26.96
C ARG A 34 15.78 -2.91 -26.50
N ILE A 35 15.00 -3.13 -25.44
CA ILE A 35 14.19 -2.09 -24.79
C ILE A 35 14.52 -2.01 -23.31
N GLU A 36 14.43 -0.81 -22.76
CA GLU A 36 14.52 -0.58 -21.32
C GLU A 36 13.11 -0.61 -20.72
N VAL A 37 12.91 -1.41 -19.68
CA VAL A 37 11.60 -1.58 -19.03
C VAL A 37 11.68 -1.08 -17.59
N VAL A 38 10.82 -0.12 -17.24
CA VAL A 38 10.67 0.37 -15.86
C VAL A 38 9.44 -0.28 -15.23
N ILE A 39 9.67 -1.25 -14.35
CA ILE A 39 8.59 -1.95 -13.65
C ILE A 39 8.23 -1.16 -12.39
N ARG A 40 6.99 -0.70 -12.29
CA ARG A 40 6.45 -0.09 -11.07
C ARG A 40 5.37 -0.99 -10.51
N ARG A 41 5.53 -1.44 -9.26
CA ARG A 41 4.48 -2.16 -8.54
C ARG A 41 3.33 -1.19 -8.28
N LEU A 42 2.18 -1.45 -8.89
CA LEU A 42 0.95 -0.75 -8.56
C LEU A 42 0.41 -1.36 -7.26
N VAL A 43 0.58 -0.65 -6.15
CA VAL A 43 -0.01 -1.04 -4.87
C VAL A 43 -1.52 -0.85 -5.00
N SER A 44 -2.29 -1.92 -4.79
CA SER A 44 -3.75 -1.83 -4.85
C SER A 44 -4.26 -0.95 -3.71
N ASP A 45 -5.38 -0.26 -3.91
CA ASP A 45 -5.99 0.58 -2.86
C ASP A 45 -6.21 -0.21 -1.57
N ALA A 46 -6.61 -1.50 -1.69
CA ALA A 46 -6.74 -2.41 -0.57
C ALA A 46 -5.42 -2.68 0.21
N GLU A 47 -4.27 -2.72 -0.46
CA GLU A 47 -2.97 -2.85 0.23
C GLU A 47 -2.60 -1.53 0.94
N LEU A 48 -2.87 -0.38 0.33
CA LEU A 48 -2.71 0.93 0.95
C LEU A 48 -3.61 1.10 2.18
N GLN A 49 -4.86 0.65 2.13
CA GLN A 49 -5.78 0.67 3.28
C GLN A 49 -5.31 -0.25 4.40
N LYS A 50 -4.75 -1.44 4.09
CA LYS A 50 -4.15 -2.32 5.11
C LYS A 50 -2.98 -1.66 5.83
N VAL A 51 -2.11 -0.97 5.09
CA VAL A 51 -0.98 -0.23 5.68
C VAL A 51 -1.50 0.88 6.61
N LYS A 52 -2.46 1.70 6.15
CA LYS A 52 -3.07 2.75 6.97
C LYS A 52 -3.77 2.21 8.22
N ALA A 53 -4.51 1.11 8.09
CA ALA A 53 -5.18 0.47 9.22
C ALA A 53 -4.15 -0.04 10.25
N GLN A 54 -3.02 -0.57 9.79
CA GLN A 54 -1.94 -1.02 10.65
C GLN A 54 -1.24 0.14 11.37
N GLU A 55 -1.04 1.27 10.69
CA GLU A 55 -0.49 2.49 11.29
C GLU A 55 -1.43 3.06 12.37
N ALA A 56 -2.72 3.21 12.05
CA ALA A 56 -3.73 3.67 13.02
C ALA A 56 -3.80 2.75 14.25
N TRP A 57 -3.72 1.42 14.05
CA TRP A 57 -3.70 0.47 15.15
C TRP A 57 -2.44 0.58 16.03
N ASN A 58 -1.29 0.87 15.41
CA ASN A 58 -0.05 1.11 16.13
C ASN A 58 -0.11 2.41 16.94
N GLU A 59 -0.67 3.48 16.39
CA GLU A 59 -0.90 4.74 17.12
C GLU A 59 -1.81 4.54 18.33
N ILE A 60 -2.89 3.79 18.18
CA ILE A 60 -3.77 3.44 19.30
C ILE A 60 -3.01 2.64 20.35
N LYS A 61 -2.18 1.66 19.96
CA LYS A 61 -1.36 0.88 20.92
C LYS A 61 -0.29 1.69 21.63
N ILE A 62 0.25 2.72 20.98
CA ILE A 62 1.26 3.61 21.56
C ILE A 62 0.59 4.58 22.54
N THR A 63 -0.60 5.06 22.20
CA THR A 63 -1.38 6.01 23.01
C THR A 63 -2.20 5.31 24.11
N ALA A 64 -2.46 4.02 23.96
CA ALA A 64 -3.10 3.21 24.99
C ALA A 64 -2.23 3.25 26.24
N ILE A 65 -2.80 3.77 27.33
CA ILE A 65 -2.20 3.82 28.65
C ILE A 65 -1.86 2.38 29.06
N LYS A 66 -0.59 1.99 28.85
CA LYS A 66 -0.05 0.70 29.27
C LYS A 66 -0.08 0.66 30.78
N GLY A 67 -1.14 0.10 31.35
CA GLY A 67 -1.28 -0.07 32.79
C GLY A 67 -2.47 0.61 33.42
N LEU A 68 -3.57 0.87 32.68
CA LEU A 68 -4.87 1.06 33.34
C LEU A 68 -5.32 -0.29 33.92
N ASN A 69 -4.69 -0.71 35.01
CA ASN A 69 -5.14 -1.80 35.86
C ASN A 69 -6.32 -1.23 36.64
N LEU A 70 -7.47 -1.08 35.96
CA LEU A 70 -8.73 -0.77 36.62
C LEU A 70 -9.04 -1.99 37.47
N PRO A 71 -8.94 -1.92 38.81
CA PRO A 71 -9.44 -3.01 39.63
C PRO A 71 -10.94 -3.15 39.36
N ASP A 72 -11.48 -4.37 39.38
CA ASP A 72 -12.93 -4.60 39.16
C ASP A 72 -13.81 -3.71 40.07
N SER A 73 -13.31 -3.34 41.25
CA SER A 73 -13.96 -2.40 42.17
C SER A 73 -14.10 -0.97 41.64
N ALA A 74 -13.30 -0.55 40.64
CA ALA A 74 -13.45 0.74 39.97
C ALA A 74 -14.56 0.75 38.92
N LEU A 75 -15.03 -0.44 38.48
CA LEU A 75 -16.22 -0.58 37.64
C LEU A 75 -17.52 -0.61 38.45
N SER A 76 -17.43 -0.89 39.75
CA SER A 76 -18.54 -0.76 40.68
C SER A 76 -18.83 0.71 40.94
N ARG A 77 -19.79 1.26 40.18
CA ARG A 77 -20.52 2.45 40.61
C ARG A 77 -21.29 2.08 41.87
N GLU A 78 -20.72 2.35 43.05
CA GLU A 78 -21.50 2.37 44.28
C GLU A 78 -22.63 3.39 44.06
N ALA A 79 -23.88 2.93 44.09
CA ALA A 79 -25.06 3.76 43.92
C ALA A 79 -25.21 4.62 45.18
N ILE A 80 -24.61 5.81 45.19
CA ILE A 80 -24.66 6.77 46.31
C ILE A 80 -25.99 7.53 46.34
N TYR A 81 -27.11 6.81 46.17
CA TYR A 81 -28.44 7.36 46.35
C TYR A 81 -29.34 6.31 47.01
N GLU A 82 -29.29 6.24 48.33
CA GLU A 82 -30.41 5.77 49.14
C GLU A 82 -30.68 6.81 50.25
N ASP A 83 -31.98 7.02 50.46
CA ASP A 83 -32.71 8.13 51.13
C ASP A 83 -32.30 8.44 52.58
#